data_AF-A0AAD9DJJ7-F1
#
_entry.id   AF-A0AAD9DJJ7-F1
#
_cell.length_a   1.000
_cell.length_b   1.000
_cell.length_c   1.000
_cell.angle_alpha   90.00
_cell.angle_beta   90.00
_cell.angle_gamma   90.00
#
_symmetry.space_group_name_H-M   'P 1'
#
loop_
_entity.id
_entity.type
_entity.pdbx_description
1 polymer ?
#
loop_
_entity_poly.entity_id
_entity_poly.type
_entity_poly.pdbx_seq_one_letter_code
_entity_poly.pdbx_strand_id
1 'polypeptide(L)'
;MNSSRNNNNTTTATQRRRTSVVIIAFVASITASGIIILHMRASCNLDNYLKNDRHDYFIAPENMLVGAGAADNKESMIELDIDNACPRSSAINTMNNNTPPLELMPRDELLSIVKYWRELNCPQRDTCKFASIGQHLLHIAMERNQTLLTVQVGAMDGRSNDPMYNMFVETRGFNYVISRRPRWGELPPGDSPFPDLSNWLPVMIEPVPQNYDDMKQTYLVIANDKGLACAVPIHAAVSYEDSNKTSCSFCRFNTADDAPATCKGKPDWVKLQLGTLDCEHSNTPYKKNSECILNDTLPCNSLVKLLTDNFVPTEHIAMLQIDIEGYEYILLDGMLKEMPDESLPPVIHFEKKVMHHQDKIHPLRNRTSRLDHTKELLSSRGYHLFDEAEDYLALRLDSNT
;
A
#
# COMPACT_ATOMS: atom_id res chain seq x y z
N MET A 1 81.63 18.73 -24.59
CA MET A 1 81.71 18.93 -26.06
C MET A 1 80.29 19.02 -26.61
N ASN A 2 80.09 20.00 -27.49
CA ASN A 2 78.82 20.48 -28.03
C ASN A 2 77.98 19.45 -28.80
N SER A 3 76.66 19.61 -28.73
CA SER A 3 75.72 19.82 -29.87
C SER A 3 74.32 19.33 -29.45
N SER A 4 73.35 20.17 -29.10
CA SER A 4 72.54 21.14 -29.87
C SER A 4 71.29 20.53 -30.57
N ARG A 5 70.13 21.14 -30.24
CA ARG A 5 68.84 21.24 -30.98
C ARG A 5 68.01 19.95 -31.13
N ASN A 6 66.69 19.94 -30.90
CA ASN A 6 65.68 20.85 -31.46
C ASN A 6 64.34 20.82 -30.68
N ASN A 7 63.60 21.92 -30.84
CA ASN A 7 62.25 22.24 -30.33
C ASN A 7 61.10 21.48 -31.03
N ASN A 8 59.91 21.65 -30.42
CA ASN A 8 58.51 21.63 -30.96
C ASN A 8 57.65 20.53 -30.29
N ASN A 9 56.39 20.69 -29.91
CA ASN A 9 55.45 21.82 -29.92
C ASN A 9 54.28 21.47 -28.97
N THR A 10 53.67 22.54 -28.47
CA THR A 10 52.37 22.72 -27.81
C THR A 10 51.18 21.93 -28.38
N THR A 11 50.33 21.42 -27.47
CA THR A 11 48.85 21.46 -27.62
C THR A 11 48.19 21.54 -26.25
N THR A 12 47.78 22.74 -25.85
CA THR A 12 46.84 23.00 -24.76
C THR A 12 45.42 22.72 -25.26
N ALA A 13 44.76 21.71 -24.69
CA ALA A 13 43.37 21.40 -24.98
C ALA A 13 42.46 22.48 -24.36
N THR A 14 41.88 23.32 -25.21
CA THR A 14 40.86 24.31 -24.81
C THR A 14 39.53 23.60 -24.57
N GLN A 15 39.14 23.45 -23.31
CA GLN A 15 37.85 22.87 -22.92
C GLN A 15 36.73 23.90 -23.18
N ARG A 16 36.11 23.82 -24.37
CA ARG A 16 34.90 24.60 -24.69
C ARG A 16 33.72 24.06 -23.89
N ARG A 17 33.29 24.78 -22.84
CA ARG A 17 31.96 24.61 -22.25
C ARG A 17 30.92 25.03 -23.29
N ARG A 18 30.13 24.08 -23.79
CA ARG A 18 28.89 24.38 -24.52
C ARG A 18 27.80 24.61 -23.50
N THR A 19 27.36 25.85 -23.36
CA THR A 19 26.14 26.21 -22.64
C THR A 19 24.97 25.91 -23.57
N SER A 20 24.10 24.97 -23.20
CA SER A 20 22.84 24.76 -23.90
C SER A 20 21.85 25.83 -23.44
N VAL A 21 21.29 26.60 -24.38
CA VAL A 21 20.24 27.59 -24.12
C VAL A 21 18.91 26.91 -24.44
N VAL A 22 18.06 26.73 -23.43
CA VAL A 22 16.66 26.34 -23.62
C VAL A 22 15.86 27.62 -23.83
N ILE A 23 15.27 27.77 -25.01
CA ILE A 23 14.38 28.90 -25.32
C ILE A 23 12.95 28.43 -25.06
N ILE A 24 12.33 28.98 -24.03
CA ILE A 24 10.91 28.78 -23.74
C ILE A 24 10.15 29.96 -24.36
N ALA A 25 9.31 29.68 -25.35
CA ALA A 25 8.44 30.68 -25.95
C ALA A 25 7.01 30.50 -25.41
N PHE A 26 6.43 31.60 -24.92
CA PHE A 26 5.04 31.64 -24.49
C PHE A 26 4.20 32.23 -25.62
N VAL A 27 3.16 31.49 -26.04
CA VAL A 27 2.15 32.00 -26.95
C VAL A 27 0.88 32.23 -26.14
N ALA A 28 0.55 33.49 -25.92
CA ALA A 28 -0.72 33.89 -25.31
C ALA A 28 -1.79 34.00 -26.39
N SER A 29 -2.91 33.32 -26.19
CA SER A 29 -4.11 33.48 -27.02
C SER A 29 -5.23 34.03 -26.14
N ILE A 30 -5.86 35.11 -26.58
CA ILE A 30 -7.00 35.71 -25.88
C ILE A 30 -8.27 35.21 -26.55
N THR A 31 -9.12 34.52 -25.79
CA THR A 31 -10.43 34.08 -26.31
C THR A 31 -11.41 35.25 -26.40
N ALA A 32 -12.49 35.09 -27.16
CA ALA A 32 -13.54 36.11 -27.27
C ALA A 32 -14.21 36.46 -25.93
N SER A 33 -14.04 35.62 -24.90
CA SER A 33 -14.49 35.83 -23.52
C SER A 33 -13.45 36.49 -22.61
N GLY A 34 -12.31 36.95 -23.15
CA GLY A 34 -11.26 37.64 -22.38
C GLY A 34 -10.36 36.72 -21.55
N ILE A 35 -10.47 35.40 -21.73
CA ILE A 35 -9.64 34.43 -21.04
C ILE A 35 -8.32 34.31 -21.80
N ILE A 36 -7.20 34.56 -21.10
CA ILE A 36 -5.85 34.38 -21.64
C ILE A 36 -5.46 32.92 -21.42
N ILE A 37 -5.31 32.18 -22.51
CA ILE A 37 -4.79 30.81 -22.50
C ILE A 37 -3.32 30.87 -22.93
N LEU A 38 -2.42 30.47 -22.04
CA LEU A 38 -1.00 30.34 -22.33
C LEU A 38 -0.71 28.93 -22.82
N HIS A 39 -0.33 28.81 -24.09
CA HIS A 39 0.13 27.55 -24.64
C HIS A 39 1.66 27.50 -24.58
N MET A 40 2.20 26.54 -23.83
CA MET A 40 3.62 26.16 -23.94
C MET A 40 3.79 25.20 -25.12
N ARG A 41 4.61 25.60 -26.10
CA ARG A 41 5.12 24.70 -27.13
C ARG A 41 6.62 24.53 -26.95
N ALA A 42 7.04 23.36 -26.49
CA ALA A 42 8.42 22.92 -26.61
C ALA A 42 8.61 22.25 -27.98
N SER A 43 9.42 22.83 -28.86
CA SER A 43 9.83 22.16 -30.10
C SER A 43 11.15 21.44 -29.86
N CYS A 44 11.13 20.10 -29.87
CA CYS A 44 12.33 19.28 -29.89
C CYS A 44 12.56 18.72 -31.29
N ASN A 45 13.74 18.99 -31.86
CA ASN A 45 14.17 18.45 -33.14
C ASN A 45 14.64 17.00 -32.94
N LEU A 46 13.87 16.03 -33.47
CA LEU A 46 13.94 14.61 -33.09
C LEU A 46 15.18 13.86 -33.64
N ASP A 47 15.86 14.40 -34.65
CA ASP A 47 16.88 13.64 -35.39
C ASP A 47 18.27 13.56 -34.72
N ASN A 48 18.50 14.29 -33.63
CA ASN A 48 19.78 14.24 -32.89
C ASN A 48 19.70 13.57 -31.51
N TYR A 49 18.53 13.06 -31.11
CA TYR A 49 18.28 12.62 -29.74
C TYR A 49 18.69 11.16 -29.46
N LEU A 50 18.98 10.35 -30.49
CA LEU A 50 19.37 8.94 -30.33
C LEU A 50 20.83 8.71 -29.85
N LYS A 51 21.58 9.76 -29.48
CA LYS A 51 23.00 9.61 -29.09
C LYS A 51 23.44 10.33 -27.82
N ASN A 52 22.56 10.98 -27.07
CA ASN A 52 22.94 11.59 -25.80
C ASN A 52 21.87 11.39 -24.72
N ASP A 53 22.10 10.40 -23.87
CA ASP A 53 21.36 10.17 -22.63
C ASP A 53 21.66 11.29 -21.62
N ARG A 54 20.91 12.39 -21.70
CA ARG A 54 20.67 13.27 -20.56
C ARG A 54 19.18 13.32 -20.31
N HIS A 55 18.76 12.79 -19.17
CA HIS A 55 17.42 13.01 -18.64
C HIS A 55 17.53 14.13 -17.61
N ASP A 56 17.00 15.30 -17.99
CA ASP A 56 16.66 16.34 -17.03
C ASP A 56 15.37 15.89 -16.34
N TYR A 57 15.37 15.85 -15.01
CA TYR A 57 14.18 15.57 -14.22
C TYR A 57 13.17 16.70 -14.42
N PHE A 58 11.93 16.35 -14.76
CA PHE A 58 10.80 17.24 -14.56
C PHE A 58 10.52 17.29 -13.05
N ILE A 59 11.00 18.35 -12.40
CA ILE A 59 10.39 18.83 -11.18
C ILE A 59 8.97 19.23 -11.58
N ALA A 60 7.96 18.57 -11.03
CA ALA A 60 6.58 19.01 -11.20
C ALA A 60 6.53 20.49 -10.80
N PRO A 61 6.07 21.40 -11.68
CA PRO A 61 5.98 22.79 -11.30
C PRO A 61 5.03 22.89 -10.11
N GLU A 62 5.52 23.45 -8.99
CA GLU A 62 4.78 23.74 -7.75
C GLU A 62 3.44 24.50 -7.98
N ASN A 63 3.18 24.96 -9.21
CA ASN A 63 2.04 25.80 -9.56
C ASN A 63 1.00 25.16 -10.50
N MET A 64 1.01 23.83 -10.76
CA MET A 64 0.01 23.21 -11.66
C MET A 64 -1.22 22.56 -11.01
N LEU A 65 -1.40 22.68 -9.69
CA LEU A 65 -2.66 22.26 -9.02
C LEU A 65 -3.64 23.42 -8.74
N VAL A 66 -3.35 24.65 -9.17
CA VAL A 66 -4.26 25.78 -8.98
C VAL A 66 -5.19 25.89 -10.20
N GLY A 67 -6.30 25.17 -10.15
CA GLY A 67 -7.33 25.23 -11.19
C GLY A 67 -8.60 24.44 -10.93
N ALA A 68 -8.86 23.99 -9.70
CA ALA A 68 -10.22 23.60 -9.33
C ALA A 68 -10.93 24.87 -8.87
N GLY A 69 -11.96 25.30 -9.62
CA GLY A 69 -12.79 26.41 -9.21
C GLY A 69 -13.35 26.14 -7.81
N ALA A 70 -13.07 27.05 -6.88
CA ALA A 70 -13.69 27.07 -5.56
C ALA A 70 -15.19 27.34 -5.72
N ALA A 71 -15.95 26.30 -6.03
CA ALA A 71 -17.33 26.23 -5.58
C ALA A 71 -17.24 26.05 -4.06
N ASP A 72 -17.85 26.98 -3.33
CA ASP A 72 -17.87 27.11 -1.87
C ASP A 72 -18.72 25.99 -1.23
N ASN A 73 -18.50 24.74 -1.65
CA ASN A 73 -19.01 23.56 -0.98
C ASN A 73 -18.10 23.33 0.21
N LYS A 74 -18.49 23.88 1.37
CA LYS A 74 -18.02 23.38 2.67
C LYS A 74 -18.50 21.94 2.82
N GLU A 75 -17.82 21.00 2.16
CA GLU A 75 -17.83 19.63 2.62
C GLU A 75 -17.33 19.66 4.06
N SER A 76 -18.18 19.19 4.97
CA SER A 76 -17.82 19.04 6.37
C SER A 76 -16.57 18.17 6.42
N MET A 77 -15.45 18.74 6.88
CA MET A 77 -14.27 17.95 7.20
C MET A 77 -14.71 16.85 8.17
N ILE A 78 -14.57 15.60 7.75
CA ILE A 78 -14.84 14.45 8.59
C ILE A 78 -13.64 14.32 9.51
N GLU A 79 -13.82 14.68 10.77
CA GLU A 79 -12.80 14.59 11.80
C GLU A 79 -12.79 13.15 12.33
N LEU A 80 -11.63 12.49 12.27
CA LEU A 80 -11.47 11.20 12.93
C LEU A 80 -11.63 11.42 14.45
N ASP A 81 -12.54 10.68 15.08
CA ASP A 81 -12.64 10.64 16.53
C ASP A 81 -11.48 9.82 17.09
N ILE A 82 -10.30 10.44 17.06
CA ILE A 82 -9.04 9.80 17.39
C ILE A 82 -9.00 9.38 18.86
N ASP A 83 -9.72 10.09 19.72
CA ASP A 83 -9.81 9.74 21.14
C ASP A 83 -10.60 8.44 21.34
N ASN A 84 -11.56 8.13 20.45
CA ASN A 84 -12.33 6.89 20.50
C ASN A 84 -11.74 5.75 19.65
N ALA A 85 -11.11 6.06 18.51
CA ALA A 85 -10.40 5.07 17.69
C ALA A 85 -9.04 4.67 18.31
N CYS A 86 -8.39 5.62 19.00
CA CYS A 86 -7.10 5.47 19.65
C CYS A 86 -7.14 5.90 21.13
N PRO A 87 -8.06 5.37 21.96
CA PRO A 87 -8.16 5.79 23.36
C PRO A 87 -6.83 5.55 24.05
N ARG A 88 -6.45 6.42 24.98
CA ARG A 88 -5.15 6.32 25.69
C ARG A 88 -4.87 4.96 26.35
N SER A 89 -5.91 4.18 26.64
CA SER A 89 -5.80 2.80 27.13
C SER A 89 -5.43 1.78 26.05
N SER A 90 -5.74 2.07 24.79
CA SER A 90 -5.33 1.33 23.58
C SER A 90 -4.11 1.95 22.90
N ALA A 91 -3.80 3.21 23.23
CA ALA A 91 -2.63 3.91 22.73
C ALA A 91 -1.40 3.09 23.09
N ILE A 92 -0.77 2.62 22.02
CA ILE A 92 0.38 1.77 22.05
C ILE A 92 1.50 2.41 22.91
N ASN A 93 1.65 3.73 22.91
CA ASN A 93 2.53 4.40 23.85
C ASN A 93 1.86 5.57 24.57
N THR A 94 1.60 5.42 25.87
CA THR A 94 1.08 6.51 26.73
C THR A 94 2.10 7.62 27.00
N MET A 95 3.39 7.39 26.73
CA MET A 95 4.45 8.39 26.86
C MET A 95 4.64 9.22 25.59
N ASN A 96 4.10 8.80 24.45
CA ASN A 96 4.22 9.57 23.22
C ASN A 96 3.01 10.52 23.13
N ASN A 97 3.26 11.83 23.23
CA ASN A 97 2.21 12.84 23.05
C ASN A 97 1.87 13.08 21.57
N ASN A 98 2.46 12.31 20.66
CA ASN A 98 2.16 12.38 19.24
C ASN A 98 0.77 11.80 19.02
N THR A 99 -0.18 12.66 18.65
CA THR A 99 -1.43 12.25 18.02
C THR A 99 -1.28 12.37 16.51
N PRO A 100 -1.82 11.43 15.70
CA PRO A 100 -1.88 11.66 14.26
C PRO A 100 -2.62 12.98 13.98
N PRO A 101 -2.39 13.61 12.83
CA PRO A 101 -3.29 14.65 12.37
C PRO A 101 -4.74 14.19 12.41
N LEU A 102 -5.63 15.03 12.95
CA LEU A 102 -7.05 14.69 13.08
C LEU A 102 -7.75 14.55 11.71
N GLU A 103 -7.21 15.21 10.70
CA GLU A 103 -7.73 15.22 9.34
C GLU A 103 -7.23 13.98 8.58
N LEU A 104 -8.17 13.11 8.20
CA LEU A 104 -7.91 12.02 7.26
C LEU A 104 -7.80 12.57 5.83
N MET A 105 -7.00 11.91 5.00
CA MET A 105 -6.99 12.21 3.57
C MET A 105 -8.40 12.05 2.97
N PRO A 106 -8.97 13.08 2.31
CA PRO A 106 -10.27 12.97 1.67
C PRO A 106 -10.25 11.96 0.52
N ARG A 107 -11.34 11.21 0.34
CA ARG A 107 -11.40 10.17 -0.68
C ARG A 107 -11.17 10.70 -2.11
N ASP A 108 -11.78 11.82 -2.46
CA ASP A 108 -11.64 12.39 -3.82
C ASP A 108 -10.20 12.83 -4.10
N GLU A 109 -9.49 13.25 -3.06
CA GLU A 109 -8.07 13.52 -3.12
C GLU A 109 -7.27 12.22 -3.32
N LEU A 110 -7.55 11.18 -2.54
CA LEU A 110 -6.91 9.87 -2.68
C LEU A 110 -7.09 9.30 -4.10
N LEU A 111 -8.31 9.36 -4.65
CA LEU A 111 -8.58 8.94 -6.03
C LEU A 111 -7.79 9.77 -7.05
N SER A 112 -7.70 11.09 -6.86
CA SER A 112 -6.93 11.97 -7.73
C SER A 112 -5.43 11.64 -7.70
N ILE A 113 -4.88 11.35 -6.51
CA ILE A 113 -3.48 10.94 -6.34
C ILE A 113 -3.24 9.59 -6.98
N VAL A 114 -4.08 8.58 -6.72
CA VAL A 114 -3.93 7.23 -7.29
C VAL A 114 -4.00 7.27 -8.81
N LYS A 115 -4.92 8.07 -9.37
CA LYS A 115 -5.04 8.27 -10.82
C LYS A 115 -3.77 8.89 -11.42
N TYR A 116 -3.30 9.99 -10.84
CA TYR A 116 -2.08 10.66 -11.28
C TYR A 116 -0.85 9.74 -11.17
N TRP A 117 -0.69 9.06 -10.03
CA TRP A 117 0.40 8.12 -9.80
C TRP A 117 0.37 6.99 -10.84
N ARG A 118 -0.81 6.45 -11.15
CA ARG A 118 -1.00 5.37 -12.14
C ARG A 118 -0.62 5.83 -13.54
N GLU A 119 -1.01 7.04 -13.94
CA GLU A 119 -0.67 7.60 -15.25
C GLU A 119 0.85 7.77 -15.46
N LEU A 120 1.57 8.14 -14.39
CA LEU A 120 3.02 8.31 -14.43
C LEU A 120 3.80 7.00 -14.32
N ASN A 121 3.41 6.13 -13.39
CA ASN A 121 4.21 4.98 -13.01
C ASN A 121 3.80 3.71 -13.77
N CYS A 122 2.51 3.44 -13.92
CA CYS A 122 2.08 2.16 -14.47
C CYS A 122 2.35 1.88 -15.96
N PRO A 123 2.65 2.86 -16.84
CA PRO A 123 3.23 2.55 -18.14
C PRO A 123 4.55 1.76 -18.06
N GLN A 124 5.26 1.87 -16.93
CA GLN A 124 6.44 1.08 -16.59
C GLN A 124 6.01 -0.04 -15.63
N ARG A 125 5.85 -1.27 -16.14
CA ARG A 125 5.31 -2.40 -15.35
C ARG A 125 6.04 -2.59 -14.00
N ASP A 126 7.34 -2.35 -13.97
CA ASP A 126 8.18 -2.60 -12.79
C ASP A 126 7.93 -1.63 -11.62
N THR A 127 7.28 -0.48 -11.87
CA THR A 127 6.98 0.53 -10.83
C THR A 127 5.51 0.54 -10.41
N CYS A 128 4.64 -0.19 -11.12
CA CYS A 128 3.22 -0.31 -10.77
C CYS A 128 3.02 -1.34 -9.64
N LYS A 129 3.52 -1.01 -8.44
CA LYS A 129 3.55 -1.92 -7.29
C LYS A 129 2.83 -1.37 -6.08
N PHE A 130 2.22 -2.25 -5.28
CA PHE A 130 1.54 -1.88 -4.05
C PHE A 130 2.42 -1.05 -3.11
N ALA A 131 3.66 -1.50 -2.90
CA ALA A 131 4.63 -0.79 -2.08
C ALA A 131 4.89 0.65 -2.59
N SER A 132 4.96 0.84 -3.91
CA SER A 132 5.30 2.13 -4.49
C SER A 132 4.14 3.15 -4.38
N ILE A 133 2.89 2.72 -4.58
CA ILE A 133 1.74 3.61 -4.40
C ILE A 133 1.55 3.97 -2.93
N GLY A 134 1.68 3.03 -1.99
CA GLY A 134 1.49 3.34 -0.58
C GLY A 134 2.55 4.29 -0.03
N GLN A 135 3.82 4.11 -0.41
CA GLN A 135 4.88 5.06 -0.07
C GLN A 135 4.59 6.47 -0.63
N HIS A 136 4.06 6.54 -1.85
CA HIS A 136 3.68 7.82 -2.44
C HIS A 136 2.52 8.49 -1.69
N LEU A 137 1.50 7.72 -1.31
CA LEU A 137 0.37 8.20 -0.53
C LEU A 137 0.81 8.71 0.86
N LEU A 138 1.67 7.96 1.57
CA LEU A 138 2.17 8.39 2.88
C LEU A 138 3.02 9.65 2.77
N HIS A 139 3.86 9.76 1.74
CA HIS A 139 4.63 10.98 1.50
C HIS A 139 3.73 12.20 1.31
N ILE A 140 2.67 12.09 0.51
CA ILE A 140 1.72 13.19 0.31
C ILE A 140 0.95 13.50 1.59
N ALA A 141 0.55 12.49 2.37
CA ALA A 141 -0.09 12.68 3.68
C ALA A 141 0.80 13.51 4.62
N MET A 142 2.10 13.21 4.66
CA MET A 142 3.08 13.96 5.45
C MET A 142 3.23 15.41 4.95
N GLU A 143 3.34 15.61 3.63
CA GLU A 143 3.45 16.96 3.05
C GLU A 143 2.22 17.83 3.35
N ARG A 144 1.04 17.23 3.42
CA ARG A 144 -0.24 17.89 3.71
C ARG A 144 -0.59 17.91 5.19
N ASN A 145 0.22 17.29 6.04
CA ASN A 145 -0.06 17.07 7.45
C ASN A 145 -1.46 16.44 7.68
N GLN A 146 -1.78 15.43 6.87
CA GLN A 146 -3.00 14.62 6.97
C GLN A 146 -2.65 13.19 7.38
N THR A 147 -3.65 12.44 7.84
CA THR A 147 -3.49 11.04 8.23
C THR A 147 -3.88 10.10 7.09
N LEU A 148 -2.97 9.17 6.77
CA LEU A 148 -3.19 8.06 5.87
C LEU A 148 -3.77 6.87 6.65
N LEU A 149 -5.07 6.61 6.47
CA LEU A 149 -5.75 5.45 7.05
C LEU A 149 -5.55 4.21 6.17
N THR A 150 -4.97 3.15 6.74
CA THR A 150 -4.79 1.87 6.05
C THR A 150 -5.42 0.75 6.85
N VAL A 151 -6.04 -0.22 6.18
CA VAL A 151 -6.63 -1.41 6.80
C VAL A 151 -5.93 -2.66 6.29
N GLN A 152 -5.63 -3.56 7.21
CA GLN A 152 -5.01 -4.85 6.94
C GLN A 152 -5.83 -5.98 7.57
N VAL A 153 -6.16 -6.99 6.77
CA VAL A 153 -6.86 -8.20 7.22
C VAL A 153 -5.93 -9.39 7.06
N GLY A 154 -5.63 -10.07 8.17
CA GLY A 154 -4.58 -11.08 8.25
C GLY A 154 -3.21 -10.43 8.39
N ALA A 155 -3.03 -9.65 9.46
CA ALA A 155 -1.79 -8.91 9.71
C ALA A 155 -0.62 -9.78 10.17
N MET A 156 -0.87 -11.05 10.51
CA MET A 156 0.12 -11.97 11.04
C MET A 156 0.77 -11.38 12.31
N ASP A 157 2.08 -11.53 12.49
CA ASP A 157 2.85 -10.93 13.60
C ASP A 157 3.19 -9.44 13.38
N GLY A 158 2.61 -8.81 12.35
CA GLY A 158 2.89 -7.43 11.96
C GLY A 158 4.31 -7.21 11.41
N ARG A 159 5.01 -8.27 10.98
CA ARG A 159 6.39 -8.20 10.47
C ARG A 159 6.68 -9.21 9.38
N SER A 160 6.46 -10.48 9.68
CA SER A 160 6.75 -11.62 8.82
C SER A 160 5.73 -11.70 7.69
N ASN A 161 6.21 -11.46 6.47
CA ASN A 161 5.39 -11.42 5.25
C ASN A 161 4.30 -10.32 5.25
N ASP A 162 4.36 -9.36 6.18
CA ASP A 162 3.41 -8.24 6.21
C ASP A 162 3.77 -7.20 5.12
N PRO A 163 2.92 -7.00 4.10
CA PRO A 163 3.19 -6.04 3.03
C PRO A 163 3.25 -4.59 3.51
N MET A 164 2.45 -4.21 4.51
CA MET A 164 2.41 -2.85 5.05
C MET A 164 3.65 -2.58 5.90
N TYR A 165 4.05 -3.53 6.75
CA TYR A 165 5.31 -3.44 7.49
C TYR A 165 6.50 -3.30 6.54
N ASN A 166 6.57 -4.15 5.50
CA ASN A 166 7.67 -4.09 4.52
C ASN A 166 7.71 -2.76 3.75
N MET A 167 6.54 -2.15 3.53
CA MET A 167 6.39 -0.92 2.78
C MET A 167 6.77 0.33 3.58
N PHE A 168 6.33 0.43 4.84
CA PHE A 168 6.48 1.64 5.65
C PHE A 168 7.57 1.53 6.72
N VAL A 169 7.87 0.32 7.18
CA VAL A 169 8.74 0.07 8.32
C VAL A 169 10.05 -0.60 7.90
N GLU A 170 10.01 -1.70 7.16
CA GLU A 170 11.23 -2.46 6.92
C GLU A 170 12.19 -1.73 5.99
N THR A 171 13.43 -1.58 6.44
CA THR A 171 14.53 -1.07 5.65
C THR A 171 15.12 -2.14 4.73
N ARG A 172 14.28 -2.81 3.92
CA ARG A 172 14.87 -3.64 2.87
C ARG A 172 15.45 -2.70 1.84
N GLY A 173 16.77 -2.75 1.68
CA GLY A 173 17.50 -1.97 0.69
C GLY A 173 16.88 -2.14 -0.69
N PHE A 174 15.93 -1.26 -1.02
CA PHE A 174 15.33 -1.14 -2.34
C PHE A 174 16.35 -0.44 -3.24
N ASN A 175 17.40 -1.17 -3.59
CA ASN A 175 18.31 -0.82 -4.68
C ASN A 175 17.64 -1.07 -6.06
N TYR A 176 16.34 -0.83 -6.20
CA TYR A 176 15.63 -0.97 -7.48
C TYR A 176 15.02 0.34 -7.97
N VAL A 177 15.87 1.04 -8.73
CA VAL A 177 15.54 1.65 -10.02
C VAL A 177 14.35 2.63 -10.04
N ILE A 178 14.59 3.86 -9.60
CA ILE A 178 14.11 5.00 -10.36
C ILE A 178 15.34 5.76 -10.86
N SER A 179 15.78 5.42 -12.08
CA SER A 179 16.77 6.13 -12.92
C SER A 179 18.25 6.21 -12.45
N ARG A 180 19.10 5.44 -13.13
CA ARG A 180 20.58 5.54 -13.31
C ARG A 180 21.43 6.33 -12.28
N ARG A 181 22.26 5.51 -11.57
CA ARG A 181 23.53 5.73 -10.83
C ARG A 181 23.45 6.47 -9.48
N PRO A 182 23.58 5.74 -8.36
CA PRO A 182 24.31 6.28 -7.23
C PRO A 182 25.80 6.30 -7.62
N ARG A 183 26.36 7.49 -7.84
CA ARG A 183 27.81 7.66 -7.86
C ARG A 183 28.16 8.93 -7.09
N TRP A 184 27.98 8.83 -5.77
CA TRP A 184 28.88 9.20 -4.66
C TRP A 184 28.01 9.12 -3.40
N GLY A 185 28.22 8.08 -2.59
CA GLY A 185 27.45 7.77 -1.39
C GLY A 185 26.40 6.68 -1.64
N GLU A 186 26.82 5.42 -1.52
CA GLU A 186 25.88 4.35 -1.15
C GLU A 186 25.17 4.83 0.13
N LEU A 187 23.83 4.98 0.09
CA LEU A 187 23.10 5.17 1.35
C LEU A 187 23.39 3.92 2.18
N PRO A 188 23.92 4.08 3.40
CA PRO A 188 24.26 2.94 4.23
C PRO A 188 23.01 2.08 4.43
N PRO A 189 23.14 0.74 4.48
CA PRO A 189 22.06 -0.10 4.97
C PRO A 189 21.69 0.38 6.37
N GLY A 190 20.50 0.95 6.56
CA GLY A 190 20.13 1.50 7.86
C GLY A 190 18.89 2.38 7.91
N ASP A 191 18.61 3.19 6.90
CA ASP A 191 17.57 4.22 7.04
C ASP A 191 16.23 3.81 6.40
N SER A 192 15.22 3.64 7.27
CA SER A 192 13.80 3.46 6.92
C SER A 192 13.36 4.45 5.83
N PRO A 193 12.50 4.08 4.87
CA PRO A 193 11.97 5.04 3.89
C PRO A 193 11.24 6.19 4.58
N PHE A 194 10.68 5.94 5.76
CA PHE A 194 10.07 6.94 6.62
C PHE A 194 10.66 6.87 8.03
N PRO A 195 11.44 7.87 8.46
CA PRO A 195 11.92 7.95 9.85
C PRO A 195 10.79 8.37 10.81
N ASP A 196 9.71 8.94 10.29
CA ASP A 196 8.53 9.39 11.02
C ASP A 196 7.26 8.79 10.39
N LEU A 197 6.44 8.16 11.21
CA LEU A 197 5.18 7.49 10.87
C LEU A 197 3.98 8.13 11.58
N SER A 198 4.11 9.36 12.08
CA SER A 198 3.03 10.08 12.77
C SER A 198 1.79 10.33 11.90
N ASN A 199 1.96 10.41 10.56
CA ASN A 199 0.87 10.54 9.58
C ASN A 199 0.24 9.20 9.15
N TRP A 200 0.65 8.06 9.72
CA TRP A 200 0.11 6.76 9.39
C TRP A 200 -0.83 6.26 10.50
N LEU A 201 -2.04 5.88 10.12
CA LEU A 201 -3.00 5.19 10.99
C LEU A 201 -3.27 3.76 10.47
N PRO A 202 -2.51 2.77 10.95
CA PRO A 202 -2.78 1.37 10.65
C PRO A 202 -3.93 0.82 11.50
N VAL A 203 -4.87 0.16 10.83
CA VAL A 203 -5.87 -0.73 11.44
C VAL A 203 -5.50 -2.15 11.03
N MET A 204 -5.24 -3.02 12.00
CA MET A 204 -4.78 -4.38 11.76
C MET A 204 -5.76 -5.37 12.38
N ILE A 205 -6.33 -6.24 11.55
CA ILE A 205 -7.28 -7.27 11.96
C ILE A 205 -6.55 -8.61 11.91
N GLU A 206 -6.32 -9.21 13.07
CA GLU A 206 -5.60 -10.48 13.19
C GLU A 206 -6.37 -11.46 14.09
N PRO A 207 -6.87 -12.59 13.54
CA PRO A 207 -7.65 -13.55 14.31
C PRO A 207 -6.81 -14.56 15.11
N VAL A 208 -5.55 -14.85 14.74
CA VAL A 208 -4.74 -15.82 15.49
C VAL A 208 -4.24 -15.15 16.78
N PRO A 209 -4.59 -15.68 17.98
CA PRO A 209 -4.31 -14.96 19.24
C PRO A 209 -2.83 -14.62 19.45
N GLN A 210 -1.93 -15.56 19.14
CA GLN A 210 -0.48 -15.36 19.30
C GLN A 210 0.03 -14.28 18.33
N ASN A 211 -0.38 -14.34 17.07
CA ASN A 211 -0.02 -13.32 16.07
C ASN A 211 -0.54 -11.95 16.46
N TYR A 212 -1.78 -11.87 16.95
CA TYR A 212 -2.36 -10.62 17.43
C TYR A 212 -1.53 -10.01 18.56
N ASP A 213 -1.12 -10.82 19.54
CA ASP A 213 -0.27 -10.35 20.63
C ASP A 213 1.11 -9.90 20.12
N ASP A 214 1.73 -10.66 19.22
CA ASP A 214 3.03 -10.34 18.61
C ASP A 214 2.97 -9.07 17.75
N MET A 215 1.92 -8.92 16.94
CA MET A 215 1.63 -7.73 16.15
C MET A 215 1.50 -6.50 17.04
N LYS A 216 0.79 -6.58 18.17
CA LYS A 216 0.72 -5.46 19.12
C LYS A 216 2.10 -5.08 19.62
N GLN A 217 2.95 -6.04 19.97
CA GLN A 217 4.33 -5.77 20.39
C GLN A 217 5.17 -5.15 19.27
N THR A 218 5.00 -5.59 18.03
CA THR A 218 5.68 -5.01 16.87
C THR A 218 5.32 -3.53 16.71
N TYR A 219 4.02 -3.19 16.74
CA TYR A 219 3.57 -1.81 16.60
C TYR A 219 3.90 -0.94 17.84
N LEU A 220 4.03 -1.55 19.03
CA LEU A 220 4.63 -0.93 20.22
C LEU A 220 6.05 -0.44 20.00
N VAL A 221 6.88 -1.27 19.39
CA VAL A 221 8.25 -0.89 19.06
C VAL A 221 8.26 0.21 17.99
N ILE A 222 7.43 0.08 16.94
CA ILE A 222 7.34 1.09 15.87
C ILE A 222 6.92 2.47 16.41
N ALA A 223 5.95 2.52 17.32
CA ALA A 223 5.50 3.77 17.95
C ALA A 223 6.63 4.48 18.71
N ASN A 224 7.53 3.72 19.34
CA ASN A 224 8.68 4.25 20.07
C ASN A 224 9.80 4.70 19.12
N ASP A 225 10.08 3.90 18.09
CA ASP A 225 11.26 4.08 17.25
C ASP A 225 11.03 5.04 16.09
N LYS A 226 9.79 5.13 15.59
CA LYS A 226 9.45 5.85 14.35
C LYS A 226 8.31 6.84 14.52
N GLY A 227 7.93 7.17 15.75
CA GLY A 227 6.90 8.19 16.01
C GLY A 227 5.50 7.82 15.52
N LEU A 228 5.21 6.53 15.26
CA LEU A 228 3.85 6.09 14.96
C LEU A 228 2.93 6.49 16.11
N ALA A 229 1.98 7.36 15.80
CA ALA A 229 1.19 8.04 16.81
C ALA A 229 0.03 7.17 17.33
N CYS A 230 -0.57 6.34 16.47
CA CYS A 230 -1.58 5.37 16.85
C CYS A 230 -1.54 4.13 15.95
N ALA A 231 -1.98 2.99 16.46
CA ALA A 231 -2.44 1.86 15.65
C ALA A 231 -3.70 1.27 16.29
N VAL A 232 -4.59 0.69 15.48
CA VAL A 232 -5.87 0.11 15.92
C VAL A 232 -5.84 -1.42 15.70
N PRO A 233 -5.36 -2.20 16.68
CA PRO A 233 -5.35 -3.66 16.58
C PRO A 233 -6.73 -4.24 16.94
N ILE A 234 -7.25 -5.14 16.09
CA ILE A 234 -8.55 -5.80 16.27
C ILE A 234 -8.37 -7.31 16.27
N HIS A 235 -8.72 -7.97 17.38
CA HIS A 235 -8.66 -9.43 17.51
C HIS A 235 -10.00 -10.06 17.10
N ALA A 236 -10.21 -10.21 15.80
CA ALA A 236 -11.41 -10.82 15.24
C ALA A 236 -11.13 -11.41 13.86
N ALA A 237 -11.98 -12.33 13.40
CA ALA A 237 -12.00 -12.76 12.01
C ALA A 237 -13.00 -11.92 11.20
N VAL A 238 -12.68 -11.64 9.94
CA VAL A 238 -13.63 -11.02 9.00
C VAL A 238 -14.44 -12.11 8.32
N SER A 239 -15.77 -12.09 8.46
CA SER A 239 -16.66 -13.09 7.87
C SER A 239 -17.92 -12.48 7.28
N TYR A 240 -18.35 -13.04 6.16
CA TYR A 240 -19.54 -12.64 5.41
C TYR A 240 -20.53 -13.80 5.18
N GLU A 241 -20.27 -14.99 5.76
CA GLU A 241 -21.13 -16.16 5.56
C GLU A 241 -22.46 -16.09 6.33
N ASP A 242 -22.48 -15.43 7.49
CA ASP A 242 -23.68 -15.32 8.32
C ASP A 242 -23.65 -14.01 9.13
N SER A 243 -24.36 -13.00 8.65
CA SER A 243 -24.42 -11.67 9.27
C SER A 243 -25.01 -11.67 10.68
N ASN A 244 -25.68 -12.76 11.10
CA ASN A 244 -26.26 -12.87 12.44
C ASN A 244 -25.31 -13.53 13.45
N LYS A 245 -24.19 -14.10 13.00
CA LYS A 245 -23.19 -14.70 13.89
C LYS A 245 -22.22 -13.64 14.38
N THR A 246 -22.01 -13.63 15.70
CA THR A 246 -20.96 -12.83 16.35
C THR A 246 -19.69 -13.66 16.60
N SER A 247 -19.71 -14.94 16.25
CA SER A 247 -18.57 -15.84 16.39
C SER A 247 -18.51 -16.85 15.25
N CYS A 248 -17.29 -17.19 14.85
CA CYS A 248 -17.00 -18.10 13.75
C CYS A 248 -16.09 -19.22 14.23
N SER A 249 -16.27 -20.40 13.63
CA SER A 249 -15.31 -21.48 13.72
C SER A 249 -14.07 -21.07 12.93
N PHE A 250 -12.92 -21.03 13.58
CA PHE A 250 -11.67 -20.61 12.99
C PHE A 250 -10.63 -21.70 13.21
N CYS A 251 -9.98 -22.12 12.13
CA CYS A 251 -8.96 -23.14 12.17
C CYS A 251 -7.57 -22.53 12.12
N ARG A 252 -6.73 -22.89 13.09
CA ARG A 252 -5.33 -22.44 13.14
C ARG A 252 -4.37 -23.54 13.53
N PHE A 253 -3.09 -23.33 13.26
CA PHE A 253 -2.06 -24.24 13.72
C PHE A 253 -1.88 -24.19 15.25
N ASN A 254 -1.66 -25.36 15.86
CA ASN A 254 -1.41 -25.48 17.29
C ASN A 254 0.04 -25.06 17.60
N THR A 255 0.19 -23.84 18.11
CA THR A 255 1.45 -23.26 18.55
C THR A 255 1.69 -23.34 20.05
N ALA A 256 0.79 -23.98 20.80
CA ALA A 256 0.88 -24.03 22.26
C ALA A 256 2.11 -24.83 22.75
N ASP A 257 2.58 -24.50 23.94
CA ASP A 257 3.72 -25.17 24.58
C ASP A 257 3.45 -26.66 24.87
N ASP A 258 2.20 -27.09 24.93
CA ASP A 258 1.79 -28.48 25.10
C ASP A 258 1.44 -29.18 23.78
N ALA A 259 1.61 -28.51 22.63
CA ALA A 259 1.35 -29.10 21.32
C ALA A 259 2.21 -30.36 21.07
N PRO A 260 1.68 -31.36 20.34
CA PRO A 260 2.44 -32.55 19.95
C PRO A 260 3.79 -32.20 19.28
N ALA A 261 4.82 -33.03 19.50
CA ALA A 261 6.15 -32.80 18.93
C ALA A 261 6.13 -32.75 17.38
N THR A 262 5.19 -33.46 16.76
CA THR A 262 4.89 -33.44 15.32
C THR A 262 4.46 -32.05 14.82
N CYS A 263 3.80 -31.26 15.68
CA CYS A 263 3.37 -29.90 15.39
C CYS A 263 4.52 -28.90 15.60
N LYS A 264 5.25 -29.02 16.71
CA LYS A 264 6.37 -28.11 17.05
C LYS A 264 7.49 -28.11 16.01
N GLY A 265 7.73 -29.25 15.36
CA GLY A 265 8.73 -29.40 14.32
C GLY A 265 8.37 -28.77 12.95
N LYS A 266 7.22 -28.11 12.82
CA LYS A 266 6.84 -27.43 11.57
C LYS A 266 7.60 -26.11 11.38
N PRO A 267 7.84 -25.69 10.12
CA PRO A 267 8.40 -24.38 9.82
C PRO A 267 7.57 -23.24 10.41
N ASP A 268 8.20 -22.11 10.70
CA ASP A 268 7.54 -20.96 11.33
C ASP A 268 6.39 -20.41 10.47
N TRP A 269 6.54 -20.38 9.14
CA TRP A 269 5.46 -19.95 8.25
C TRP A 269 4.19 -20.81 8.43
N VAL A 270 4.30 -22.12 8.68
CA VAL A 270 3.13 -22.97 8.95
C VAL A 270 2.50 -22.63 10.30
N LYS A 271 3.35 -22.44 11.32
CA LYS A 271 2.90 -22.21 12.69
C LYS A 271 2.25 -20.83 12.85
N LEU A 272 2.79 -19.83 12.16
CA LEU A 272 2.41 -18.43 12.32
C LEU A 272 1.42 -17.97 11.25
N GLN A 273 1.42 -18.52 10.03
CA GLN A 273 0.58 -17.97 8.95
C GLN A 273 -0.68 -18.81 8.68
N LEU A 274 -0.71 -20.07 9.15
CA LEU A 274 -1.87 -20.92 8.92
C LEU A 274 -3.01 -20.61 9.91
N GLY A 275 -3.87 -19.67 9.52
CA GLY A 275 -5.14 -19.36 10.17
C GLY A 275 -6.22 -19.07 9.12
N THR A 276 -7.36 -19.73 9.18
CA THR A 276 -8.42 -19.53 8.17
C THR A 276 -9.82 -19.91 8.70
N LEU A 277 -10.84 -19.29 8.09
CA LEU A 277 -12.24 -19.69 8.25
C LEU A 277 -12.57 -20.95 7.43
N ASP A 278 -11.74 -21.33 6.45
CA ASP A 278 -11.89 -22.58 5.70
C ASP A 278 -11.08 -23.71 6.36
N CYS A 279 -11.67 -24.35 7.35
CA CYS A 279 -11.05 -25.50 8.02
C CYS A 279 -10.71 -26.67 7.08
N GLU A 280 -11.40 -26.83 5.95
CA GLU A 280 -11.08 -27.89 4.98
C GLU A 280 -9.74 -27.59 4.28
N HIS A 281 -9.46 -26.31 4.01
CA HIS A 281 -8.18 -25.85 3.50
C HIS A 281 -7.03 -26.25 4.44
N SER A 282 -7.11 -25.90 5.73
CA SER A 282 -6.09 -26.25 6.73
C SER A 282 -5.89 -27.75 6.89
N ASN A 283 -6.93 -28.56 6.68
CA ASN A 283 -6.81 -30.01 6.80
C ASN A 283 -6.16 -30.68 5.58
N THR A 284 -6.17 -30.05 4.40
CA THR A 284 -5.77 -30.71 3.15
C THR A 284 -4.26 -30.97 3.01
N PRO A 285 -3.36 -30.01 3.27
CA PRO A 285 -1.92 -30.28 3.30
C PRO A 285 -1.51 -31.14 4.50
N TYR A 286 -2.36 -31.20 5.54
CA TYR A 286 -2.05 -31.83 6.82
C TYR A 286 -2.98 -32.99 7.18
N LYS A 287 -3.58 -33.71 6.22
CA LYS A 287 -4.53 -34.81 6.46
C LYS A 287 -4.04 -35.93 7.40
N LYS A 288 -2.73 -35.98 7.71
CA LYS A 288 -2.12 -36.91 8.67
C LYS A 288 -1.87 -36.32 10.08
N ASN A 289 -2.11 -35.03 10.28
CA ASN A 289 -1.80 -34.27 11.49
C ASN A 289 -2.99 -33.40 11.95
N SER A 290 -4.22 -33.93 11.96
CA SER A 290 -5.39 -33.19 12.43
C SER A 290 -5.24 -32.70 13.88
N GLU A 291 -4.41 -33.37 14.68
CA GLU A 291 -4.03 -32.95 16.04
C GLU A 291 -3.27 -31.62 16.10
N CYS A 292 -2.69 -31.16 14.98
CA CYS A 292 -1.99 -29.88 14.90
C CYS A 292 -2.90 -28.73 14.46
N ILE A 293 -4.15 -28.98 14.09
CA ILE A 293 -5.11 -27.94 13.72
C ILE A 293 -6.12 -27.81 14.85
N LEU A 294 -6.13 -26.65 15.49
CA LEU A 294 -7.13 -26.31 16.49
C LEU A 294 -8.32 -25.67 15.80
N ASN A 295 -9.51 -25.93 16.33
CA ASN A 295 -10.74 -25.25 15.95
C ASN A 295 -11.19 -24.40 17.13
N ASP A 296 -10.98 -23.10 17.00
CA ASP A 296 -11.37 -22.13 18.01
C ASP A 296 -12.66 -21.43 17.58
N THR A 297 -13.44 -21.01 18.56
CA THR A 297 -14.55 -20.10 18.34
C THR A 297 -14.04 -18.68 18.61
N LEU A 298 -13.90 -17.87 17.56
CA LEU A 298 -13.42 -16.50 17.66
C LEU A 298 -14.53 -15.49 17.35
N PRO A 299 -14.46 -14.27 17.90
CA PRO A 299 -15.28 -13.16 17.43
C PRO A 299 -15.12 -12.99 15.92
N CYS A 300 -16.23 -12.81 15.22
CA CYS A 300 -16.19 -12.47 13.81
C CYS A 300 -17.30 -11.51 13.44
N ASN A 301 -17.05 -10.68 12.43
CA ASN A 301 -18.04 -9.78 11.87
C ASN A 301 -17.69 -9.39 10.44
N SER A 302 -18.56 -8.61 9.79
CA SER A 302 -18.19 -7.95 8.55
C SER A 302 -17.11 -6.89 8.79
N LEU A 303 -16.37 -6.55 7.73
CA LEU A 303 -15.29 -5.56 7.84
C LEU A 303 -15.83 -4.20 8.28
N VAL A 304 -16.93 -3.75 7.68
CA VAL A 304 -17.55 -2.46 8.01
C VAL A 304 -17.96 -2.42 9.48
N LYS A 305 -18.55 -3.50 10.00
CA LYS A 305 -18.95 -3.57 11.39
C LYS A 305 -17.76 -3.55 12.35
N LEU A 306 -16.70 -4.32 12.07
CA LEU A 306 -15.49 -4.29 12.89
C LEU A 306 -14.86 -2.89 12.93
N LEU A 307 -14.80 -2.19 11.78
CA LEU A 307 -14.26 -0.83 11.72
C LEU A 307 -15.16 0.16 12.48
N THR A 308 -16.48 0.09 12.28
CA THR A 308 -17.45 0.96 12.96
C THR A 308 -17.45 0.76 14.48
N ASP A 309 -17.40 -0.49 14.94
CA ASP A 309 -17.34 -0.82 16.37
C ASP A 309 -16.03 -0.32 17.02
N ASN A 310 -15.01 0.00 16.22
CA ASN A 310 -13.73 0.60 16.63
C ASN A 310 -13.59 2.07 16.18
N PHE A 311 -14.70 2.74 15.84
CA PHE A 311 -14.74 4.17 15.48
C PHE A 311 -13.86 4.55 14.28
N VAL A 312 -13.61 3.61 13.37
CA VAL A 312 -12.85 3.84 12.14
C VAL A 312 -13.82 4.13 10.99
N PRO A 313 -13.73 5.30 10.34
CA PRO A 313 -14.56 5.63 9.18
C PRO A 313 -14.12 4.83 7.95
N THR A 314 -15.09 4.26 7.24
CA THR A 314 -14.80 3.38 6.10
C THR A 314 -14.54 4.14 4.80
N GLU A 315 -15.11 5.32 4.68
CA GLU A 315 -15.06 6.20 3.51
C GLU A 315 -13.68 6.84 3.27
N HIS A 316 -12.80 6.78 4.27
CA HIS A 316 -11.45 7.34 4.25
C HIS A 316 -10.33 6.29 4.17
N ILE A 317 -10.68 5.01 3.99
CA ILE A 317 -9.66 3.95 3.85
C ILE A 317 -8.89 4.20 2.56
N ALA A 318 -7.62 4.58 2.68
CA ALA A 318 -6.76 4.82 1.53
C ALA A 318 -6.27 3.52 0.89
N MET A 319 -6.02 2.50 1.72
CA MET A 319 -5.47 1.22 1.28
C MET A 319 -6.06 0.08 2.10
N LEU A 320 -6.48 -0.98 1.42
CA LEU A 320 -6.88 -2.25 2.03
C LEU A 320 -5.92 -3.35 1.58
N GLN A 321 -5.30 -4.04 2.53
CA GLN A 321 -4.52 -5.25 2.26
C GLN A 321 -5.20 -6.47 2.88
N ILE A 322 -5.27 -7.56 2.13
CA ILE A 322 -5.91 -8.82 2.54
C ILE A 322 -4.95 -9.97 2.29
N ASP A 323 -4.67 -10.75 3.33
CA ASP A 323 -3.87 -11.97 3.29
C ASP A 323 -4.45 -12.97 4.30
N ILE A 324 -5.41 -13.79 3.85
CA ILE A 324 -6.19 -14.70 4.71
C ILE A 324 -6.25 -16.12 4.15
N GLU A 325 -5.17 -16.52 3.48
CA GLU A 325 -4.90 -17.90 3.06
C GLU A 325 -6.05 -18.50 2.22
N GLY A 326 -6.53 -17.77 1.21
CA GLY A 326 -7.47 -18.27 0.20
C GLY A 326 -8.93 -17.89 0.43
N TYR A 327 -9.25 -17.24 1.55
CA TYR A 327 -10.61 -16.78 1.85
C TYR A 327 -10.90 -15.36 1.29
N GLU A 328 -9.96 -14.79 0.51
CA GLU A 328 -10.04 -13.42 -0.03
C GLU A 328 -11.28 -13.22 -0.90
N TYR A 329 -11.68 -14.22 -1.69
CA TYR A 329 -12.81 -14.10 -2.61
C TYR A 329 -14.15 -13.93 -1.88
N ILE A 330 -14.34 -14.55 -0.71
CA ILE A 330 -15.55 -14.40 0.09
C ILE A 330 -15.56 -13.04 0.76
N LEU A 331 -14.41 -12.63 1.33
CA LEU A 331 -14.27 -11.32 1.94
C LEU A 331 -14.56 -10.21 0.94
N LEU A 332 -13.93 -10.25 -0.24
CA LEU A 332 -14.12 -9.24 -1.29
C LEU A 332 -15.56 -9.21 -1.82
N ASP A 333 -16.20 -10.37 -2.02
CA ASP A 333 -17.61 -10.44 -2.43
C ASP A 333 -18.55 -9.83 -1.39
N GLY A 334 -18.37 -10.20 -0.12
CA GLY A 334 -19.17 -9.67 0.98
C GLY A 334 -18.95 -8.16 1.18
N MET A 335 -17.69 -7.73 1.21
CA MET A 335 -17.31 -6.32 1.38
C MET A 335 -17.89 -5.45 0.26
N LEU A 336 -17.75 -5.86 -1.00
CA LEU A 336 -18.28 -5.07 -2.13
C LEU A 336 -19.81 -5.01 -2.13
N LYS A 337 -20.51 -6.00 -1.57
CA LYS A 337 -21.97 -5.95 -1.40
C LYS A 337 -22.43 -5.05 -0.25
N GLU A 338 -21.64 -5.01 0.82
CA GLU A 338 -21.95 -4.25 2.02
C GLU A 338 -21.58 -2.77 1.90
N MET A 339 -20.38 -2.48 1.39
CA MET A 339 -19.86 -1.12 1.26
C MET A 339 -20.46 -0.41 0.04
N PRO A 340 -20.96 0.81 0.21
CA PRO A 340 -21.41 1.61 -0.92
C PRO A 340 -20.19 2.05 -1.77
N ASP A 341 -20.42 2.36 -3.04
CA ASP A 341 -19.34 2.61 -4.01
C ASP A 341 -18.46 3.81 -3.62
N GLU A 342 -19.05 4.82 -3.01
CA GLU A 342 -18.40 6.00 -2.45
C GLU A 342 -17.53 5.73 -1.22
N SER A 343 -17.64 4.57 -0.58
CA SER A 343 -16.79 4.20 0.56
C SER A 343 -15.71 3.19 0.21
N LEU A 344 -15.69 2.67 -1.02
CA LEU A 344 -14.72 1.65 -1.41
C LEU A 344 -13.28 2.21 -1.47
N PRO A 345 -12.28 1.47 -0.93
CA PRO A 345 -10.88 1.90 -0.93
C PRO A 345 -10.32 2.11 -2.34
N PRO A 346 -9.52 3.16 -2.59
CA PRO A 346 -8.97 3.38 -3.92
C PRO A 346 -7.84 2.39 -4.27
N VAL A 347 -7.23 1.76 -3.26
CA VAL A 347 -6.17 0.75 -3.42
C VAL A 347 -6.54 -0.51 -2.64
N ILE A 348 -6.58 -1.65 -3.32
CA ILE A 348 -6.73 -2.97 -2.69
C ILE A 348 -5.54 -3.85 -3.11
N HIS A 349 -4.92 -4.53 -2.16
CA HIS A 349 -3.92 -5.55 -2.40
C HIS A 349 -4.37 -6.88 -1.79
N PHE A 350 -4.29 -7.96 -2.56
CA PHE A 350 -4.74 -9.27 -2.09
C PHE A 350 -3.89 -10.40 -2.67
N GLU A 351 -3.69 -11.43 -1.86
CA GLU A 351 -2.99 -12.63 -2.26
C GLU A 351 -3.83 -13.45 -3.26
N LYS A 352 -3.22 -13.98 -4.33
CA LYS A 352 -3.92 -14.86 -5.29
C LYS A 352 -3.36 -16.27 -5.35
N LYS A 353 -2.16 -16.47 -4.82
CA LYS A 353 -1.45 -17.75 -4.88
C LYS A 353 -2.26 -18.85 -4.23
N VAL A 354 -2.84 -18.59 -3.05
CA VAL A 354 -3.65 -19.58 -2.35
C VAL A 354 -5.00 -19.81 -3.04
N MET A 355 -5.68 -18.76 -3.52
CA MET A 355 -6.89 -18.93 -4.35
C MET A 355 -6.64 -19.85 -5.56
N HIS A 356 -5.56 -19.60 -6.31
CA HIS A 356 -5.21 -20.42 -7.48
C HIS A 356 -4.83 -21.86 -7.09
N HIS A 357 -4.20 -22.05 -5.94
CA HIS A 357 -3.93 -23.39 -5.41
C HIS A 357 -5.24 -24.12 -5.04
N GLN A 358 -6.16 -23.45 -4.35
CA GLN A 358 -7.46 -24.00 -3.98
C GLN A 358 -8.30 -24.36 -5.21
N ASP A 359 -8.29 -23.55 -6.26
CA ASP A 359 -9.02 -23.86 -7.50
C ASP A 359 -8.53 -25.13 -8.19
N LYS A 360 -7.26 -25.50 -8.02
CA LYS A 360 -6.70 -26.76 -8.55
C LYS A 360 -7.15 -27.99 -7.77
N ILE A 361 -7.36 -27.85 -6.46
CA ILE A 361 -7.67 -28.98 -5.57
C ILE A 361 -9.19 -29.11 -5.36
N HIS A 362 -9.87 -27.98 -5.16
CA HIS A 362 -11.29 -27.85 -4.85
C HIS A 362 -11.96 -26.87 -5.82
N PRO A 363 -12.12 -27.25 -7.11
CA PRO A 363 -12.72 -26.39 -8.11
C PRO A 363 -14.18 -26.07 -7.76
N LEU A 364 -14.59 -24.82 -7.98
CA LEU A 364 -15.98 -24.40 -7.81
C LEU A 364 -16.88 -25.12 -8.82
N ARG A 365 -18.02 -25.67 -8.34
CA ARG A 365 -18.90 -26.56 -9.13
C ARG A 365 -19.47 -25.89 -10.40
N ASN A 366 -19.67 -24.57 -10.40
CA ASN A 366 -20.45 -23.85 -11.42
C ASN A 366 -19.67 -22.79 -12.24
N ARG A 367 -18.36 -22.97 -12.40
CA ARG A 367 -17.50 -22.31 -13.41
C ARG A 367 -17.41 -20.77 -13.38
N THR A 368 -16.54 -20.31 -12.49
CA THR A 368 -15.39 -19.41 -12.70
C THR A 368 -14.37 -19.82 -11.63
N SER A 369 -13.06 -19.64 -11.86
CA SER A 369 -12.09 -19.84 -10.75
C SER A 369 -12.36 -18.80 -9.66
N ARG A 370 -12.00 -19.05 -8.39
CA ARG A 370 -12.13 -18.04 -7.30
C ARG A 370 -11.47 -16.74 -7.73
N LEU A 371 -10.28 -16.85 -8.33
CA LEU A 371 -9.55 -15.69 -8.82
C LEU A 371 -10.29 -14.97 -9.96
N ASP A 372 -10.82 -15.69 -10.95
CA ASP A 372 -11.57 -15.05 -12.05
C ASP A 372 -12.82 -14.34 -11.54
N HIS A 373 -13.52 -14.94 -10.58
CA HIS A 373 -14.66 -14.33 -9.92
C HIS A 373 -14.27 -13.03 -9.20
N THR A 374 -13.22 -13.04 -8.40
CA THR A 374 -12.70 -11.85 -7.72
C THR A 374 -12.31 -10.75 -8.72
N LYS A 375 -11.66 -11.12 -9.83
CA LYS A 375 -11.25 -10.16 -10.87
C LYS A 375 -12.46 -9.53 -11.57
N GLU A 376 -13.47 -10.33 -11.91
CA GLU A 376 -14.71 -9.85 -12.51
C GLU A 376 -15.43 -8.88 -11.56
N LEU A 377 -15.55 -9.28 -10.29
CA LEU A 377 -16.19 -8.48 -9.25
C LEU A 377 -15.50 -7.11 -9.07
N LEU A 378 -14.19 -7.08 -8.89
CA LEU A 378 -13.42 -5.83 -8.77
C LEU A 378 -13.51 -4.99 -10.06
N SER A 379 -13.37 -5.60 -11.23
CA SER A 379 -13.48 -4.88 -12.51
C SER A 379 -14.86 -4.25 -12.70
N SER A 380 -15.93 -4.93 -12.27
CA SER A 380 -17.31 -4.43 -12.33
C SER A 380 -17.55 -3.21 -11.43
N ARG A 381 -16.69 -3.02 -10.41
CA ARG A 381 -16.69 -1.87 -9.50
C ARG A 381 -15.65 -0.80 -9.86
N GLY A 382 -15.11 -0.85 -11.09
CA GLY A 382 -14.22 0.18 -11.62
C GLY A 382 -12.74 0.03 -11.21
N TYR A 383 -12.33 -1.13 -10.70
CA TYR A 383 -10.92 -1.38 -10.40
C TYR A 383 -10.14 -1.86 -11.63
N HIS A 384 -8.91 -1.36 -11.74
CA HIS A 384 -7.89 -1.85 -12.67
C HIS A 384 -6.93 -2.77 -11.93
N LEU A 385 -6.74 -3.98 -12.45
CA LEU A 385 -5.98 -5.05 -11.80
C LEU A 385 -4.58 -5.19 -12.40
N PHE A 386 -3.57 -5.28 -11.54
CA PHE A 386 -2.16 -5.43 -11.87
C PHE A 386 -1.60 -6.66 -11.18
N ASP A 387 -1.01 -7.56 -11.96
CA ASP A 387 -0.44 -8.81 -11.47
C ASP A 387 0.94 -8.57 -10.84
N GLU A 388 1.07 -8.83 -9.55
CA GLU A 388 2.32 -8.73 -8.78
C GLU A 388 2.90 -10.10 -8.43
N ALA A 389 2.83 -11.05 -9.36
CA ALA A 389 3.30 -12.43 -9.24
C ALA A 389 2.51 -13.31 -8.26
N GLU A 390 2.71 -13.21 -6.94
CA GLU A 390 1.94 -13.99 -5.94
C GLU A 390 0.66 -13.27 -5.51
N ASP A 391 0.57 -11.97 -5.82
CA ASP A 391 -0.49 -11.06 -5.42
C ASP A 391 -1.16 -10.36 -6.62
N TYR A 392 -2.20 -9.58 -6.31
CA TYR A 392 -2.77 -8.56 -7.18
C TYR A 392 -2.85 -7.20 -6.47
N LEU A 393 -2.54 -6.15 -7.23
CA LEU A 393 -2.89 -4.77 -6.92
C LEU A 393 -4.15 -4.38 -7.72
N ALA A 394 -5.16 -3.87 -7.05
CA ALA A 394 -6.36 -3.31 -7.66
C ALA A 394 -6.43 -1.80 -7.36
N LEU A 395 -6.52 -0.98 -8.41
CA LEU A 395 -6.60 0.48 -8.32
C LEU A 395 -7.94 0.99 -8.84
N ARG A 396 -8.67 1.75 -8.04
CA ARG A 396 -9.86 2.48 -8.50
C ARG A 396 -9.47 3.87 -8.96
N LEU A 397 -9.88 4.24 -10.16
CA LEU A 397 -9.43 5.48 -10.82
C LEU A 397 -10.52 6.52 -11.01
N ASP A 398 -11.79 6.11 -10.94
CA ASP A 398 -12.92 6.98 -11.23
C ASP A 398 -13.85 7.06 -10.01
N SER A 399 -14.36 8.27 -9.78
CA SER A 399 -15.44 8.56 -8.84
C SER A 399 -16.83 8.31 -9.44
N ASN A 400 -16.92 7.84 -10.69
CA ASN A 400 -18.17 7.72 -11.45
C ASN A 400 -19.19 6.81 -10.74
N THR A 401 -20.05 7.44 -9.96
CA THR A 401 -21.43 7.06 -9.65
C THR A 401 -22.27 8.33 -9.64
#